data_AF-E9ATS7-F1
#
_entry.id   AF-E9ATS7-F1
#
_cell.length_a   1.000
_cell.length_b   1.000
_cell.length_c   1.000
_cell.angle_alpha   90.00
_cell.angle_beta   90.00
_cell.angle_gamma   90.00
#
_symmetry.space_group_name_H-M   'P 1'
#
loop_
_entity.id
_entity.type
_entity.pdbx_description
1 polymer ?
#
loop_
_entity_poly.entity_id
_entity_poly.type
_entity_poly.pdbx_seq_one_letter_code
_entity_poly.pdbx_strand_id
1 'polypeptide(L)'
;MRFSFRGGGREGLPVDAPCLPCATPLSFISTPFCLSCLHFGVFVFCHPPKSRATIDPLLLTTQPNHKTSAAHAKLREARKETYPYRVRNRSILTPPPLQKGFSPAACTTPSTPLNPSLLELSTVMMSKPHHATLESIKYTPGSLRLLDQRKLPLETVFDDVLTVEDIWSAIKEMRVRGAPAIAVSAALGIAVATQRKVANGELKSGGEVQTFLLTSCDFVMTSRPTAVNLFNCLRDLKAQVDKLDLTKAAAEVAQAFVELAEAVYTKDVAFNEGIMQHGAAHIFAAAKAEGRDKVSILTICNTGALATSRYGTALGVVRQLFYDGNLEKVYACETRPWNQGARLTVYECVQEGIPCTLICDGAASSLMKNNKIDAIVVGADRICQNGDTANKIGTYNLAVSAMFHGVKLYVAAPTTTLDAKTASGNHVEIEEREPTEITTNMVTKQRVVADGPHLSIWNPVFDITPGELITGGIITEKGVQAPATSAPYYDIASIIAQP
;
A
#
# COMPACT_ATOMS: atom_id res chain seq x y z
N MET A 1 -13.62 60.98 6.52
CA MET A 1 -13.52 62.44 6.78
C MET A 1 -13.55 62.67 8.30
N ARG A 2 -12.64 63.52 8.82
CA ARG A 2 -12.43 63.95 10.23
C ARG A 2 -11.78 62.90 11.16
N PHE A 3 -10.45 62.91 11.33
CA PHE A 3 -9.61 63.68 12.28
C PHE A 3 -9.85 63.36 13.76
N SER A 4 -8.83 62.82 14.46
CA SER A 4 -8.26 63.47 15.65
C SER A 4 -6.86 62.91 16.00
N PHE A 5 -6.10 63.73 16.70
CA PHE A 5 -4.64 63.87 16.72
C PHE A 5 -3.93 63.14 17.88
N ARG A 6 -2.62 62.97 17.69
CA ARG A 6 -1.57 62.61 18.66
C ARG A 6 -1.39 63.63 19.79
N GLY A 7 -0.86 63.14 20.91
CA GLY A 7 0.04 63.82 21.86
C GLY A 7 0.52 62.78 22.88
N GLY A 8 1.75 62.69 23.39
CA GLY A 8 3.01 63.45 23.36
C GLY A 8 3.85 62.88 24.51
N GLY A 9 5.11 62.45 24.29
CA GLY A 9 6.35 62.94 24.95
C GLY A 9 6.49 62.64 26.46
N ARG A 10 7.62 62.27 27.08
CA ARG A 10 9.07 62.18 26.81
C ARG A 10 9.68 61.27 27.92
N GLU A 11 10.64 60.40 27.58
CA GLU A 11 12.09 60.41 27.96
C GLU A 11 12.47 60.32 29.45
N GLY A 12 13.39 59.38 29.78
CA GLY A 12 14.19 59.33 31.00
C GLY A 12 14.84 57.96 31.26
N LEU A 13 16.16 57.88 31.10
CA LEU A 13 17.06 56.70 31.07
C LEU A 13 17.45 56.12 32.48
N PRO A 14 18.58 55.41 32.69
CA PRO A 14 18.75 53.94 32.70
C PRO A 14 19.41 53.40 34.01
N VAL A 15 19.49 52.09 34.26
CA VAL A 15 20.64 51.48 35.00
C VAL A 15 20.66 49.93 35.00
N ASP A 16 21.80 49.41 34.54
CA ASP A 16 22.67 48.36 35.08
C ASP A 16 22.19 46.92 35.42
N ALA A 17 22.89 45.96 34.78
CA ALA A 17 23.09 44.56 35.17
C ALA A 17 24.19 44.44 36.27
N PRO A 18 24.41 43.29 36.94
CA PRO A 18 25.20 42.20 36.34
C PRO A 18 24.92 40.74 36.83
N CYS A 19 25.63 39.83 36.17
CA CYS A 19 25.69 38.36 36.23
C CYS A 19 26.15 37.68 37.54
N LEU A 20 25.91 36.34 37.65
CA LEU A 20 26.75 35.21 38.14
C LEU A 20 25.91 34.10 38.87
N PRO A 21 26.38 32.85 39.08
CA PRO A 21 26.91 31.87 38.11
C PRO A 21 26.44 30.40 38.34
N CYS A 22 26.91 29.52 37.43
CA CYS A 22 26.92 28.05 37.49
C CYS A 22 27.48 27.43 38.78
N ALA A 23 26.98 26.23 39.14
CA ALA A 23 27.73 25.21 39.88
C ALA A 23 27.30 23.78 39.45
N THR A 24 28.28 22.95 39.14
CA THR A 24 28.26 21.47 39.09
C THR A 24 29.44 20.97 39.95
N PRO A 25 29.68 19.66 40.11
CA PRO A 25 28.91 18.65 40.83
C PRO A 25 29.71 18.10 42.04
N LEU A 26 29.09 17.34 42.94
CA LEU A 26 29.79 16.63 44.02
C LEU A 26 29.67 15.11 43.88
N SER A 27 30.80 14.49 44.19
CA SER A 27 31.25 13.13 43.96
C SER A 27 30.91 12.12 45.06
N PHE A 28 30.80 10.84 44.64
CA PHE A 28 31.15 9.59 45.32
C PHE A 28 31.18 9.53 46.87
N ILE A 29 30.33 8.64 47.43
CA ILE A 29 30.69 7.79 48.58
C ILE A 29 30.24 6.35 48.30
N SER A 30 31.23 5.46 48.25
CA SER A 30 31.14 4.01 48.35
C SER A 30 31.61 3.59 49.75
N THR A 31 30.95 2.63 50.42
CA THR A 31 31.53 1.75 51.49
C THR A 31 30.51 0.68 51.97
N PRO A 32 30.93 -0.42 52.64
CA PRO A 32 30.56 -1.81 52.28
C PRO A 32 30.04 -2.68 53.47
N PHE A 33 30.00 -4.02 53.28
CA PHE A 33 29.77 -5.13 54.24
C PHE A 33 28.30 -5.38 54.67
N CYS A 34 27.80 -6.61 54.84
CA CYS A 34 28.45 -7.82 55.39
C CYS A 34 27.82 -9.15 54.89
N LEU A 35 28.64 -10.19 54.90
CA LEU A 35 28.37 -11.61 54.59
C LEU A 35 27.94 -12.38 55.86
N SER A 36 26.98 -13.31 55.78
CA SER A 36 26.94 -14.62 56.48
C SER A 36 25.62 -15.36 56.11
N CYS A 37 25.69 -16.51 55.41
CA CYS A 37 25.52 -17.89 55.94
C CYS A 37 24.17 -18.11 56.66
N LEU A 38 23.34 -19.14 56.44
CA LEU A 38 23.59 -20.56 56.14
C LEU A 38 22.20 -21.26 56.09
N HIS A 39 21.88 -22.08 55.08
CA HIS A 39 21.31 -23.45 55.21
C HIS A 39 20.57 -23.97 53.96
N PHE A 40 20.97 -25.17 53.57
CA PHE A 40 20.35 -26.08 52.61
C PHE A 40 18.96 -26.56 53.04
N GLY A 41 18.07 -26.76 52.07
CA GLY A 41 16.80 -27.46 52.25
C GLY A 41 16.27 -28.00 50.93
N VAL A 42 16.63 -29.24 50.61
CA VAL A 42 16.08 -30.03 49.51
C VAL A 42 14.67 -30.46 49.89
N PHE A 43 13.67 -30.18 49.04
CA PHE A 43 12.32 -30.75 49.18
C PHE A 43 12.00 -31.70 48.02
N VAL A 44 11.90 -32.98 48.39
CA VAL A 44 11.39 -34.09 47.59
C VAL A 44 9.86 -33.99 47.53
N PHE A 45 9.28 -34.05 46.33
CA PHE A 45 7.83 -34.21 46.15
C PHE A 45 7.46 -35.70 46.11
N CYS A 46 6.70 -36.17 47.10
CA CYS A 46 5.97 -37.44 47.08
C CYS A 46 4.46 -37.16 46.97
N HIS A 47 3.77 -37.94 46.13
CA HIS A 47 2.32 -37.95 45.91
C HIS A 47 1.51 -38.36 47.17
N PRO A 48 0.21 -38.02 47.19
CA PRO A 48 -0.81 -38.94 47.71
C PRO A 48 -2.00 -39.15 46.74
N PRO A 49 -2.85 -40.18 46.98
CA PRO A 49 -3.55 -40.93 45.94
C PRO A 49 -5.07 -40.66 45.80
N LYS A 50 -5.62 -41.32 44.77
CA LYS A 50 -7.01 -41.38 44.28
C LYS A 50 -8.09 -41.62 45.35
N SER A 51 -9.25 -40.99 45.17
CA SER A 51 -10.56 -41.53 45.59
C SER A 51 -11.63 -41.30 44.51
N ARG A 52 -12.43 -42.35 44.27
CA ARG A 52 -13.64 -42.38 43.42
C ARG A 52 -14.85 -42.09 44.31
N ALA A 53 -15.80 -41.30 43.83
CA ALA A 53 -17.21 -41.40 44.25
C ALA A 53 -18.14 -40.93 43.13
N THR A 54 -19.03 -41.83 42.74
CA THR A 54 -20.20 -41.70 41.86
C THR A 54 -21.38 -41.10 42.62
N ILE A 55 -22.11 -40.12 42.06
CA ILE A 55 -23.55 -39.88 42.34
C ILE A 55 -24.25 -39.36 41.06
N ASP A 56 -25.41 -39.95 40.80
CA ASP A 56 -26.44 -39.75 39.78
C ASP A 56 -27.08 -38.33 39.81
N PRO A 57 -27.85 -37.92 38.78
CA PRO A 57 -29.30 -37.89 39.01
C PRO A 57 -30.20 -38.28 37.82
N LEU A 58 -31.24 -39.03 38.20
CA LEU A 58 -32.46 -39.30 37.44
C LEU A 58 -33.29 -38.05 37.14
N LEU A 59 -33.82 -38.04 35.90
CA LEU A 59 -35.13 -37.60 35.39
C LEU A 59 -35.99 -36.60 36.19
N LEU A 60 -36.41 -35.54 35.48
CA LEU A 60 -37.83 -35.27 35.28
C LEU A 60 -38.12 -34.52 33.98
N THR A 61 -39.16 -35.02 33.32
CA THR A 61 -39.69 -34.80 31.98
C THR A 61 -40.45 -33.48 31.83
N THR A 62 -40.40 -32.86 30.65
CA THR A 62 -41.60 -32.41 29.90
C THR A 62 -41.24 -32.10 28.44
N GLN A 63 -41.80 -32.88 27.52
CA GLN A 63 -42.09 -32.50 26.13
C GLN A 63 -43.61 -32.59 25.95
N PRO A 64 -44.23 -31.92 24.95
CA PRO A 64 -44.44 -32.62 23.67
C PRO A 64 -44.38 -31.75 22.39
N ASN A 65 -43.78 -32.37 21.36
CA ASN A 65 -44.24 -32.52 19.96
C ASN A 65 -44.26 -31.30 19.00
N HIS A 66 -43.88 -31.39 17.71
CA HIS A 66 -43.98 -32.51 16.76
C HIS A 66 -43.06 -32.36 15.50
N LYS A 67 -42.57 -33.53 15.03
CA LYS A 67 -42.47 -34.04 13.63
C LYS A 67 -41.43 -33.44 12.64
N THR A 68 -40.29 -34.10 12.41
CA THR A 68 -39.97 -35.27 11.53
C THR A 68 -39.53 -34.89 10.10
N SER A 69 -38.28 -35.19 9.73
CA SER A 69 -37.97 -36.21 8.72
C SER A 69 -36.50 -36.63 8.82
N ALA A 70 -36.25 -37.92 8.59
CA ALA A 70 -34.96 -38.60 8.69
C ALA A 70 -34.57 -39.13 7.30
N ALA A 71 -33.29 -38.99 6.93
CA ALA A 71 -32.50 -39.76 5.96
C ALA A 71 -31.14 -39.04 5.85
N HIS A 72 -29.95 -39.63 5.92
CA HIS A 72 -29.47 -41.00 5.88
C HIS A 72 -28.11 -41.00 6.61
N ALA A 73 -27.88 -41.96 7.50
CA ALA A 73 -26.56 -42.35 7.94
C ALA A 73 -26.07 -43.52 7.09
N LYS A 74 -24.86 -43.42 6.50
CA LYS A 74 -23.97 -44.54 6.19
C LYS A 74 -22.62 -44.02 5.72
N LEU A 75 -21.55 -44.74 6.10
CA LEU A 75 -20.14 -44.61 5.73
C LEU A 75 -19.24 -43.83 6.70
N ARG A 76 -18.97 -44.46 7.85
CA ARG A 76 -17.64 -44.47 8.48
C ARG A 76 -16.97 -45.79 8.10
N GLU A 77 -15.87 -45.74 7.35
CA GLU A 77 -14.60 -46.42 7.66
C GLU A 77 -13.57 -46.26 6.53
N ALA A 78 -12.29 -46.27 6.93
CA ALA A 78 -11.07 -46.47 6.15
C ALA A 78 -10.55 -45.30 5.29
N ARG A 79 -9.59 -44.54 5.83
CA ARG A 79 -8.17 -44.67 5.44
C ARG A 79 -7.27 -43.80 6.33
N LYS A 80 -6.45 -44.46 7.15
CA LYS A 80 -5.17 -43.94 7.61
C LYS A 80 -4.18 -44.19 6.47
N GLU A 81 -3.66 -43.15 5.84
CA GLU A 81 -2.42 -43.23 5.07
C GLU A 81 -1.48 -42.12 5.53
N THR A 82 -0.47 -42.57 6.26
CA THR A 82 0.76 -41.86 6.63
C THR A 82 1.57 -41.53 5.38
N TYR A 83 1.93 -40.25 5.21
CA TYR A 83 2.88 -39.79 4.19
C TYR A 83 4.32 -39.95 4.70
N PRO A 84 5.19 -40.73 4.03
CA PRO A 84 6.62 -40.67 4.31
C PRO A 84 7.29 -39.55 3.49
N TYR A 85 7.85 -38.57 4.20
CA TYR A 85 8.81 -37.59 3.69
C TYR A 85 10.04 -38.33 3.13
N ARG A 86 10.31 -38.21 1.83
CA ARG A 86 11.52 -38.75 1.18
C ARG A 86 12.37 -37.59 0.69
N VAL A 87 13.44 -37.29 1.44
CA VAL A 87 14.50 -36.37 1.04
C VAL A 87 15.22 -36.96 -0.17
N ARG A 88 15.16 -36.31 -1.33
CA ARG A 88 16.02 -36.60 -2.48
C ARG A 88 17.13 -35.57 -2.52
N ASN A 89 18.35 -36.01 -2.17
CA ASN A 89 19.59 -35.33 -2.52
C ASN A 89 19.67 -35.19 -4.05
N ARG A 90 19.73 -33.95 -4.55
CA ARG A 90 20.18 -33.67 -5.92
C ARG A 90 21.62 -33.19 -5.87
N SER A 91 22.45 -33.98 -6.52
CA SER A 91 23.85 -33.74 -6.83
C SER A 91 24.02 -32.47 -7.67
N ILE A 92 25.03 -31.69 -7.27
CA ILE A 92 25.62 -30.55 -7.94
C ILE A 92 26.17 -30.98 -9.30
N LEU A 93 25.80 -30.27 -10.37
CA LEU A 93 26.45 -30.34 -11.68
C LEU A 93 27.03 -28.96 -11.99
N THR A 94 28.36 -28.91 -11.99
CA THR A 94 29.20 -27.81 -12.46
C THR A 94 29.22 -27.73 -14.00
N PRO A 95 29.13 -26.54 -14.63
CA PRO A 95 29.45 -26.38 -16.04
C PRO A 95 30.96 -26.13 -16.27
N PRO A 96 31.54 -26.56 -17.41
CA PRO A 96 32.95 -26.30 -17.76
C PRO A 96 33.15 -24.90 -18.38
N PRO A 97 34.39 -24.37 -18.42
CA PRO A 97 34.67 -23.01 -18.84
C PRO A 97 34.96 -22.91 -20.35
N LEU A 98 34.59 -21.80 -20.98
CA LEU A 98 35.09 -21.44 -22.31
C LEU A 98 35.56 -19.98 -22.37
N GLN A 99 36.64 -19.82 -23.13
CA GLN A 99 37.64 -18.77 -23.09
C GLN A 99 37.30 -17.52 -23.92
N LYS A 100 38.06 -16.47 -23.62
CA LYS A 100 38.19 -15.17 -24.30
C LYS A 100 38.54 -15.28 -25.79
N GLY A 101 38.10 -14.29 -26.58
CA GLY A 101 38.96 -13.72 -27.62
C GLY A 101 38.29 -13.20 -28.91
N PHE A 102 38.37 -11.88 -29.08
CA PHE A 102 38.55 -11.12 -30.33
C PHE A 102 37.38 -10.78 -31.27
N SER A 103 37.19 -9.46 -31.41
CA SER A 103 36.71 -8.73 -32.60
C SER A 103 37.93 -8.26 -33.41
N PRO A 104 37.84 -7.97 -34.73
CA PRO A 104 37.49 -6.60 -35.15
C PRO A 104 36.81 -6.43 -36.53
N ALA A 105 36.34 -5.18 -36.72
CA ALA A 105 36.41 -4.36 -37.94
C ALA A 105 35.15 -4.17 -38.82
N ALA A 106 34.88 -2.86 -38.98
CA ALA A 106 33.88 -2.15 -39.76
C ALA A 106 33.97 -2.35 -41.28
N CYS A 107 32.83 -2.11 -41.95
CA CYS A 107 32.79 -1.65 -43.34
C CYS A 107 31.72 -0.57 -43.48
N THR A 108 32.13 0.57 -44.03
CA THR A 108 31.34 1.79 -44.31
C THR A 108 31.03 1.86 -45.81
N THR A 109 29.86 2.39 -46.19
CA THR A 109 29.64 3.36 -47.31
C THR A 109 28.13 3.64 -47.51
N PRO A 110 27.75 4.78 -48.14
CA PRO A 110 26.56 5.55 -47.76
C PRO A 110 25.43 5.56 -48.80
N SER A 111 24.21 5.88 -48.36
CA SER A 111 23.15 6.39 -49.23
C SER A 111 22.14 7.28 -48.48
N THR A 112 22.05 8.54 -48.90
CA THR A 112 21.07 9.57 -48.50
C THR A 112 19.71 9.36 -49.20
N PRO A 113 18.63 10.09 -48.82
CA PRO A 113 17.38 9.46 -48.42
C PRO A 113 16.24 9.62 -49.44
N LEU A 114 15.26 8.71 -49.40
CA LEU A 114 13.96 8.88 -50.04
C LEU A 114 12.88 8.87 -48.95
N ASN A 115 12.15 9.98 -48.91
CA ASN A 115 10.92 10.17 -48.15
C ASN A 115 9.80 9.33 -48.78
N PRO A 116 8.99 8.63 -47.97
CA PRO A 116 7.56 8.74 -48.18
C PRO A 116 6.78 8.99 -46.89
N SER A 117 5.87 9.94 -47.04
CA SER A 117 4.84 10.39 -46.13
C SER A 117 3.83 9.31 -45.72
N LEU A 118 3.31 9.50 -44.51
CA LEU A 118 1.93 9.24 -44.07
C LEU A 118 1.42 7.80 -44.21
N LEU A 119 1.66 7.00 -43.16
CA LEU A 119 0.74 6.02 -42.57
C LEU A 119 1.49 5.22 -41.49
N GLU A 120 1.66 5.80 -40.30
CA GLU A 120 1.89 4.99 -39.10
C GLU A 120 0.81 5.34 -38.08
N LEU A 121 -0.25 4.52 -38.10
CA LEU A 121 -1.15 4.37 -36.97
C LEU A 121 -0.31 3.84 -35.81
N SER A 122 -0.20 4.67 -34.77
CA SER A 122 0.53 4.40 -33.54
C SER A 122 0.00 3.14 -32.85
N THR A 123 0.68 2.02 -33.06
CA THR A 123 0.67 0.95 -32.07
C THR A 123 1.50 1.45 -30.90
N VAL A 124 0.86 1.91 -29.84
CA VAL A 124 1.54 2.29 -28.59
C VAL A 124 2.16 1.01 -28.01
N MET A 125 3.39 0.70 -28.43
CA MET A 125 4.18 -0.31 -27.75
C MET A 125 4.53 0.23 -26.37
N MET A 126 3.95 -0.37 -25.34
CA MET A 126 4.34 -0.19 -23.93
C MET A 126 5.87 -0.26 -23.85
N SER A 127 6.50 0.84 -23.43
CA SER A 127 7.96 0.93 -23.34
C SER A 127 8.49 -0.19 -22.44
N LYS A 128 9.66 -0.76 -22.80
CA LYS A 128 10.28 -1.78 -21.95
C LYS A 128 10.63 -1.14 -20.59
N PRO A 129 10.31 -1.80 -19.47
CA PRO A 129 10.67 -1.31 -18.14
C PRO A 129 12.15 -0.93 -18.04
N HIS A 130 12.44 0.16 -17.35
CA HIS A 130 13.82 0.47 -16.93
C HIS A 130 14.36 -0.61 -15.98
N HIS A 131 13.48 -1.18 -15.14
CA HIS A 131 13.75 -2.36 -14.31
C HIS A 131 12.53 -3.28 -14.30
N ALA A 132 12.73 -4.58 -14.54
CA ALA A 132 11.67 -5.58 -14.42
C ALA A 132 11.17 -5.60 -12.97
N THR A 133 9.92 -5.23 -12.76
CA THR A 133 9.24 -5.23 -11.46
C THR A 133 8.06 -6.20 -11.50
N LEU A 134 7.54 -6.57 -10.33
CA LEU A 134 6.34 -7.39 -10.27
C LEU A 134 5.14 -6.68 -10.90
N GLU A 135 4.26 -7.44 -11.54
CA GLU A 135 3.05 -6.91 -12.17
C GLU A 135 1.83 -7.58 -11.55
N SER A 136 0.99 -6.77 -10.87
CA SER A 136 -0.31 -7.24 -10.37
C SER A 136 -1.42 -7.19 -11.42
N ILE A 137 -1.24 -6.32 -12.44
CA ILE A 137 -2.13 -6.12 -13.57
C ILE A 137 -1.40 -6.56 -14.83
N LYS A 138 -1.80 -7.68 -15.43
CA LYS A 138 -1.28 -8.16 -16.71
C LYS A 138 -2.28 -7.87 -17.80
N TYR A 139 -2.00 -6.83 -18.57
CA TYR A 139 -2.84 -6.42 -19.68
C TYR A 139 -2.10 -6.61 -21.02
N THR A 140 -2.83 -7.16 -21.98
CA THR A 140 -2.48 -7.18 -23.40
C THR A 140 -3.77 -6.86 -24.17
N PRO A 141 -3.72 -6.28 -25.39
CA PRO A 141 -4.94 -5.96 -26.14
C PRO A 141 -5.93 -7.12 -26.18
N GLY A 142 -7.15 -6.90 -25.67
CA GLY A 142 -8.22 -7.90 -25.58
C GLY A 142 -8.15 -8.90 -24.40
N SER A 143 -7.17 -8.79 -23.49
CA SER A 143 -7.03 -9.71 -22.34
C SER A 143 -6.49 -8.99 -21.10
N LEU A 144 -7.20 -9.16 -19.98
CA LEU A 144 -6.79 -8.68 -18.66
C LEU A 144 -6.69 -9.85 -17.69
N ARG A 145 -5.58 -9.93 -16.96
CA ARG A 145 -5.37 -10.90 -15.88
C ARG A 145 -4.92 -10.17 -14.62
N LEU A 146 -5.50 -10.53 -13.48
CA LEU A 146 -5.19 -9.93 -12.18
C LEU A 146 -4.56 -10.97 -11.25
N LEU A 147 -3.49 -10.57 -10.57
CA LEU A 147 -2.89 -11.38 -9.51
C LEU A 147 -3.82 -11.43 -8.30
N ASP A 148 -4.18 -12.62 -7.82
CA ASP A 148 -4.96 -12.76 -6.57
C ASP A 148 -4.05 -12.49 -5.36
N GLN A 149 -4.08 -11.24 -4.89
CA GLN A 149 -3.25 -10.80 -3.77
C GLN A 149 -3.61 -11.46 -2.43
N ARG A 150 -4.75 -12.15 -2.32
CA ARG A 150 -5.15 -12.85 -1.08
C ARG A 150 -4.33 -14.12 -0.87
N LYS A 151 -3.83 -14.71 -1.96
CA LYS A 151 -3.06 -15.95 -1.98
C LYS A 151 -1.55 -15.73 -1.74
N LEU A 152 -1.07 -14.51 -1.96
CA LEU A 152 0.30 -14.13 -1.61
C LEU A 152 0.54 -14.20 -0.08
N PRO A 153 1.76 -14.55 0.36
CA PRO A 153 2.95 -14.84 -0.45
C PRO A 153 3.10 -16.33 -0.83
N LEU A 154 2.14 -17.19 -0.51
CA LEU A 154 2.29 -18.64 -0.65
C LEU A 154 2.04 -19.13 -2.09
N GLU A 155 1.08 -18.52 -2.80
CA GLU A 155 0.78 -18.86 -4.19
C GLU A 155 0.71 -17.59 -5.04
N THR A 156 1.26 -17.67 -6.27
CA THR A 156 1.19 -16.63 -7.29
C THR A 156 0.19 -17.06 -8.37
N VAL A 157 -1.07 -16.65 -8.24
CA VAL A 157 -2.17 -17.05 -9.13
C VAL A 157 -2.73 -15.83 -9.85
N PHE A 158 -2.90 -15.94 -11.17
CA PHE A 158 -3.51 -14.90 -12.00
C PHE A 158 -4.86 -15.37 -12.53
N ASP A 159 -5.91 -14.63 -12.21
CA ASP A 159 -7.28 -14.84 -12.70
C ASP A 159 -7.52 -14.01 -13.95
N ASP A 160 -8.22 -14.59 -14.93
CA ASP A 160 -8.69 -13.85 -16.10
C ASP A 160 -9.90 -12.98 -15.72
N VAL A 161 -9.97 -11.79 -16.30
CA VAL A 161 -11.10 -10.86 -16.14
C VAL A 161 -11.80 -10.75 -17.49
N LEU A 162 -12.98 -11.35 -17.60
CA LEU A 162 -13.71 -11.48 -18.87
C LEU A 162 -14.95 -10.59 -18.92
N THR A 163 -15.56 -10.32 -17.76
CA THR A 163 -16.79 -9.52 -17.65
C THR A 163 -16.65 -8.36 -16.66
N VAL A 164 -17.67 -7.47 -16.66
CA VAL A 164 -17.74 -6.34 -15.73
C VAL A 164 -17.96 -6.84 -14.29
N GLU A 165 -18.69 -7.94 -14.11
CA GLU A 165 -18.90 -8.59 -12.82
C GLU A 165 -17.60 -9.18 -12.26
N ASP A 166 -16.72 -9.70 -13.12
CA ASP A 166 -15.41 -10.23 -12.70
C ASP A 166 -14.54 -9.13 -12.08
N ILE A 167 -14.46 -7.96 -12.73
CA ILE A 167 -13.66 -6.83 -12.22
C ILE A 167 -14.29 -6.23 -10.96
N TRP A 168 -15.61 -6.07 -10.93
CA TRP A 168 -16.32 -5.62 -9.73
C TRP A 168 -16.03 -6.54 -8.54
N SER A 169 -16.11 -7.86 -8.75
CA SER A 169 -15.86 -8.86 -7.71
C SER A 169 -14.39 -8.87 -7.29
N ALA A 170 -13.46 -8.73 -8.24
CA ALA A 170 -12.02 -8.65 -7.95
C ALA A 170 -11.69 -7.49 -7.00
N ILE A 171 -12.31 -6.33 -7.22
CA ILE A 171 -12.15 -5.14 -6.38
C ILE A 171 -12.83 -5.33 -5.03
N LYS A 172 -14.08 -5.82 -5.02
CA LYS A 172 -14.88 -6.01 -3.79
C LYS A 172 -14.22 -7.02 -2.83
N GLU A 173 -13.74 -8.14 -3.37
CA GLU A 173 -13.10 -9.21 -2.59
C GLU A 173 -11.63 -8.95 -2.28
N MET A 174 -11.07 -7.81 -2.72
CA MET A 174 -9.66 -7.46 -2.56
C MET A 174 -8.69 -8.46 -3.21
N ARG A 175 -9.08 -9.08 -4.33
CA ARG A 175 -8.12 -9.76 -5.22
C ARG A 175 -7.14 -8.74 -5.80
N VAL A 176 -7.67 -7.60 -6.25
CA VAL A 176 -6.89 -6.38 -6.56
C VAL A 176 -7.11 -5.34 -5.47
N ARG A 177 -6.02 -4.70 -5.03
CA ARG A 177 -6.05 -3.62 -4.03
C ARG A 177 -4.97 -2.59 -4.30
N GLY A 178 -5.07 -1.46 -3.59
CA GLY A 178 -4.26 -0.26 -3.83
C GLY A 178 -5.06 0.73 -4.67
N ALA A 179 -5.14 1.97 -4.21
CA ALA A 179 -6.05 2.95 -4.79
C ALA A 179 -5.81 3.16 -6.31
N PRO A 180 -4.56 3.25 -6.79
CA PRO A 180 -4.29 3.32 -8.23
C PRO A 180 -4.60 1.99 -8.96
N ALA A 181 -4.17 0.84 -8.44
CA ALA A 181 -4.43 -0.46 -9.10
C ALA A 181 -5.93 -0.76 -9.26
N ILE A 182 -6.76 -0.38 -8.30
CA ILE A 182 -8.22 -0.51 -8.39
C ILE A 182 -8.78 0.32 -9.55
N ALA A 183 -8.36 1.58 -9.70
CA ALA A 183 -8.84 2.45 -10.76
C ALA A 183 -8.39 1.96 -12.15
N VAL A 184 -7.11 1.60 -12.28
CA VAL A 184 -6.52 1.11 -13.54
C VAL A 184 -7.16 -0.21 -13.97
N SER A 185 -7.30 -1.17 -13.05
CA SER A 185 -7.94 -2.45 -13.34
C SER A 185 -9.43 -2.30 -13.66
N ALA A 186 -10.14 -1.37 -13.02
CA ALA A 186 -11.53 -1.04 -13.35
C ALA A 186 -11.67 -0.55 -14.81
N ALA A 187 -10.86 0.42 -15.22
CA ALA A 187 -10.86 0.95 -16.57
C ALA A 187 -10.58 -0.15 -17.62
N LEU A 188 -9.51 -0.92 -17.42
CA LEU A 188 -9.13 -2.01 -18.32
C LEU A 188 -10.15 -3.15 -18.34
N GLY A 189 -10.74 -3.49 -17.19
CA GLY A 189 -11.75 -4.54 -17.08
C GLY A 189 -13.02 -4.19 -17.84
N ILE A 190 -13.49 -2.95 -17.74
CA ILE A 190 -14.63 -2.44 -18.53
C ILE A 190 -14.29 -2.46 -20.02
N ALA A 191 -13.09 -2.04 -20.40
CA ALA A 191 -12.65 -2.03 -21.80
C ALA A 191 -12.65 -3.45 -22.41
N VAL A 192 -12.01 -4.41 -21.74
CA VAL A 192 -11.96 -5.82 -22.19
C VAL A 192 -13.35 -6.44 -22.26
N ALA A 193 -14.20 -6.23 -21.25
CA ALA A 193 -15.56 -6.75 -21.25
C ALA A 193 -16.42 -6.16 -22.38
N THR A 194 -16.28 -4.86 -22.64
CA THR A 194 -16.99 -4.17 -23.72
C THR A 194 -16.55 -4.69 -25.10
N GLN A 195 -15.25 -4.77 -25.33
CA GLN A 195 -14.69 -5.31 -26.57
C GLN A 195 -15.14 -6.75 -26.82
N ARG A 196 -15.18 -7.57 -25.76
CA ARG A 196 -15.68 -8.96 -25.82
C ARG A 196 -17.17 -9.02 -26.21
N LYS A 197 -18.01 -8.18 -25.61
CA LYS A 197 -19.45 -8.12 -25.94
C LYS A 197 -19.70 -7.67 -27.38
N VAL A 198 -18.93 -6.71 -27.88
CA VAL A 198 -19.00 -6.31 -29.30
C VAL A 198 -18.58 -7.46 -30.22
N ALA A 199 -17.46 -8.14 -29.92
CA ALA A 199 -16.97 -9.26 -30.72
C ALA A 199 -17.96 -10.45 -30.76
N ASN A 200 -18.71 -10.67 -29.69
CA ASN A 200 -19.76 -11.69 -29.61
C ASN A 200 -21.09 -11.26 -30.26
N GLY A 201 -21.22 -10.02 -30.74
CA GLY A 201 -22.45 -9.48 -31.31
C GLY A 201 -23.55 -9.14 -30.29
N GLU A 202 -23.19 -9.04 -29.00
CA GLU A 202 -24.10 -8.63 -27.91
C GLU A 202 -24.36 -7.12 -27.92
N LEU A 203 -23.39 -6.32 -28.37
CA LEU A 203 -23.51 -4.87 -28.57
C LEU A 203 -23.32 -4.55 -30.06
N LYS A 204 -24.34 -4.00 -30.70
CA LYS A 204 -24.44 -3.90 -32.16
C LYS A 204 -24.30 -2.48 -32.69
N SER A 205 -24.50 -1.47 -31.86
CA SER A 205 -24.42 -0.05 -32.26
C SER A 205 -23.56 0.77 -31.31
N GLY A 206 -23.05 1.91 -31.79
CA GLY A 206 -22.31 2.86 -30.95
C GLY A 206 -23.10 3.35 -29.73
N GLY A 207 -24.41 3.56 -29.87
CA GLY A 207 -25.29 3.95 -28.76
C GLY A 207 -25.47 2.86 -27.70
N GLU A 208 -25.57 1.58 -28.10
CA GLU A 208 -25.59 0.46 -27.16
C GLU A 208 -24.25 0.33 -26.40
N VAL A 209 -23.13 0.52 -27.10
CA VAL A 209 -21.79 0.51 -26.47
C VAL A 209 -21.65 1.64 -25.46
N GLN A 210 -22.04 2.87 -25.82
CA GLN A 210 -22.00 4.01 -24.90
C GLN A 210 -22.85 3.75 -23.66
N THR A 211 -24.08 3.28 -23.83
CA THR A 211 -24.99 2.97 -22.71
C THR A 211 -24.38 1.92 -21.79
N PHE A 212 -23.79 0.87 -22.37
CA PHE A 212 -23.11 -0.18 -21.63
C PHE A 212 -21.90 0.35 -20.85
N LEU A 213 -21.06 1.19 -21.46
CA LEU A 213 -19.90 1.79 -20.81
C LEU A 213 -20.31 2.66 -19.61
N LEU A 214 -21.29 3.55 -19.79
CA LEU A 214 -21.77 4.43 -18.73
C LEU A 214 -22.35 3.64 -17.55
N THR A 215 -23.17 2.62 -17.84
CA THR A 215 -23.78 1.74 -16.84
C THR A 215 -22.71 0.91 -16.11
N SER A 216 -21.70 0.43 -16.84
CA SER A 216 -20.59 -0.34 -16.27
C SER A 216 -19.73 0.50 -15.33
N CYS A 217 -19.44 1.75 -15.69
CA CYS A 217 -18.75 2.69 -14.80
C CYS A 217 -19.54 2.89 -13.50
N ASP A 218 -20.86 3.12 -13.59
CA ASP A 218 -21.70 3.30 -12.40
C ASP A 218 -21.74 2.05 -11.52
N PHE A 219 -21.87 0.87 -12.12
CA PHE A 219 -21.84 -0.40 -11.39
C PHE A 219 -20.48 -0.65 -10.72
N VAL A 220 -19.36 -0.51 -11.44
CA VAL A 220 -18.02 -0.76 -10.87
C VAL A 220 -17.69 0.20 -9.73
N MET A 221 -18.16 1.46 -9.78
CA MET A 221 -18.01 2.41 -8.67
C MET A 221 -18.66 1.93 -7.35
N THR A 222 -19.63 1.01 -7.39
CA THR A 222 -20.27 0.45 -6.18
C THR A 222 -19.40 -0.60 -5.46
N SER A 223 -18.31 -1.08 -6.07
CA SER A 223 -17.46 -2.13 -5.50
C SER A 223 -16.83 -1.69 -4.16
N ARG A 224 -16.29 -0.47 -4.09
CA ARG A 224 -15.69 0.12 -2.88
C ARG A 224 -15.95 1.63 -2.80
N PRO A 225 -17.01 2.07 -2.09
CA PRO A 225 -17.51 3.45 -2.14
C PRO A 225 -16.58 4.51 -1.53
N THR A 226 -15.53 4.11 -0.81
CA THR A 226 -14.53 5.00 -0.20
C THR A 226 -13.33 5.29 -1.10
N ALA A 227 -13.15 4.54 -2.21
CA ALA A 227 -11.96 4.59 -3.06
C ALA A 227 -11.98 5.78 -4.04
N VAL A 228 -11.48 6.95 -3.62
CA VAL A 228 -11.53 8.19 -4.42
C VAL A 228 -10.92 8.06 -5.82
N ASN A 229 -9.82 7.31 -5.97
CA ASN A 229 -9.16 7.09 -7.27
C ASN A 229 -10.08 6.37 -8.26
N LEU A 230 -10.90 5.42 -7.78
CA LEU A 230 -11.88 4.71 -8.62
C LEU A 230 -12.93 5.70 -9.15
N PHE A 231 -13.49 6.53 -8.26
CA PHE A 231 -14.48 7.54 -8.65
C PHE A 231 -13.90 8.59 -9.60
N ASN A 232 -12.70 9.11 -9.31
CA ASN A 232 -12.04 10.11 -10.15
C ASN A 232 -11.81 9.56 -11.57
N CYS A 233 -11.25 8.35 -11.67
CA CYS A 233 -10.99 7.69 -12.95
C CYS A 233 -12.28 7.41 -13.72
N LEU A 234 -13.27 6.74 -13.11
CA LEU A 234 -14.47 6.33 -13.83
C LEU A 234 -15.38 7.53 -14.17
N ARG A 235 -15.44 8.59 -13.34
CA ARG A 235 -16.17 9.82 -13.69
C ARG A 235 -15.54 10.56 -14.86
N ASP A 236 -14.21 10.64 -14.89
CA ASP A 236 -13.49 11.22 -16.02
C ASP A 236 -13.73 10.41 -17.30
N LEU A 237 -13.61 9.08 -17.23
CA LEU A 237 -13.92 8.19 -18.36
C LEU A 237 -15.37 8.35 -18.83
N LYS A 238 -16.36 8.45 -17.93
CA LYS A 238 -17.76 8.73 -18.31
C LYS A 238 -17.88 10.04 -19.09
N ALA A 239 -17.26 11.12 -18.61
CA ALA A 239 -17.29 12.41 -19.30
C ALA A 239 -16.60 12.38 -20.67
N GLN A 240 -15.63 11.48 -20.87
CA GLN A 240 -15.01 11.24 -22.17
C GLN A 240 -15.89 10.36 -23.08
N VAL A 241 -16.57 9.35 -22.52
CA VAL A 241 -17.55 8.51 -23.22
C VAL A 241 -18.72 9.32 -23.77
N ASP A 242 -19.17 10.34 -23.04
CA ASP A 242 -20.22 11.27 -23.50
C ASP A 242 -19.82 12.07 -24.76
N LYS A 243 -18.52 12.17 -25.05
CA LYS A 243 -17.96 12.89 -26.20
C LYS A 243 -17.64 11.99 -27.39
N LEU A 244 -17.85 10.68 -27.27
CA LEU A 244 -17.58 9.74 -28.36
C LEU A 244 -18.59 9.92 -29.51
N ASP A 245 -18.10 9.75 -30.74
CA ASP A 245 -18.95 9.77 -31.92
C ASP A 245 -19.72 8.45 -32.06
N LEU A 246 -21.02 8.51 -31.76
CA LEU A 246 -21.92 7.35 -31.75
C LEU A 246 -22.39 6.92 -33.14
N THR A 247 -22.09 7.71 -34.18
CA THR A 247 -22.40 7.35 -35.57
C THR A 247 -21.47 6.26 -36.11
N LYS A 248 -20.34 6.04 -35.44
CA LYS A 248 -19.37 4.99 -35.75
C LYS A 248 -19.87 3.58 -35.43
N ALA A 249 -19.21 2.59 -36.00
CA ALA A 249 -19.50 1.19 -35.70
C ALA A 249 -19.22 0.86 -34.23
N ALA A 250 -19.97 -0.11 -33.66
CA ALA A 250 -19.81 -0.52 -32.26
C ALA A 250 -18.36 -0.86 -31.89
N ALA A 251 -17.63 -1.52 -32.79
CA ALA A 251 -16.22 -1.86 -32.61
C ALA A 251 -15.31 -0.63 -32.51
N GLU A 252 -15.58 0.43 -33.27
CA GLU A 252 -14.79 1.66 -33.24
C GLU A 252 -15.02 2.44 -31.95
N VAL A 253 -16.28 2.49 -31.46
CA VAL A 253 -16.59 3.13 -30.17
C VAL A 253 -15.96 2.37 -29.01
N ALA A 254 -16.00 1.02 -29.05
CA ALA A 254 -15.32 0.19 -28.05
C ALA A 254 -13.80 0.37 -28.08
N GLN A 255 -13.20 0.44 -29.28
CA GLN A 255 -11.77 0.67 -29.45
C GLN A 255 -11.33 2.04 -28.91
N ALA A 256 -12.13 3.09 -29.15
CA ALA A 256 -11.86 4.41 -28.57
C ALA A 256 -11.83 4.34 -27.04
N PHE A 257 -12.72 3.59 -26.40
CA PHE A 257 -12.68 3.40 -24.94
C PHE A 257 -11.48 2.57 -24.47
N VAL A 258 -11.05 1.57 -25.25
CA VAL A 258 -9.82 0.80 -24.95
C VAL A 258 -8.62 1.74 -24.88
N GLU A 259 -8.47 2.65 -25.85
CA GLU A 259 -7.40 3.65 -25.85
C GLU A 259 -7.43 4.56 -24.62
N LEU A 260 -8.63 4.97 -24.17
CA LEU A 260 -8.78 5.74 -22.93
C LEU A 260 -8.36 4.93 -21.70
N ALA A 261 -8.73 3.65 -21.61
CA ALA A 261 -8.34 2.79 -20.51
C ALA A 261 -6.83 2.49 -20.49
N GLU A 262 -6.22 2.30 -21.66
CA GLU A 262 -4.77 2.15 -21.82
C GLU A 262 -4.04 3.46 -21.44
N ALA A 263 -4.62 4.61 -21.75
CA ALA A 263 -4.09 5.91 -21.32
C ALA A 263 -4.08 6.04 -19.79
N VAL A 264 -5.10 5.53 -19.08
CA VAL A 264 -5.12 5.50 -17.61
C VAL A 264 -3.97 4.66 -17.05
N TYR A 265 -3.74 3.46 -17.62
CA TYR A 265 -2.62 2.60 -17.21
C TYR A 265 -1.27 3.29 -17.43
N THR A 266 -1.01 3.78 -18.64
CA THR A 266 0.27 4.40 -19.01
C THR A 266 0.55 5.67 -18.23
N LYS A 267 -0.49 6.47 -17.95
CA LYS A 267 -0.39 7.66 -17.11
C LYS A 267 -0.02 7.32 -15.66
N ASP A 268 -0.64 6.29 -15.08
CA ASP A 268 -0.29 5.85 -13.71
C ASP A 268 1.16 5.34 -13.64
N VAL A 269 1.65 4.64 -14.67
CA VAL A 269 3.06 4.23 -14.74
C VAL A 269 3.98 5.47 -14.72
N ALA A 270 3.69 6.47 -15.55
CA ALA A 270 4.46 7.71 -15.60
C ALA A 270 4.40 8.49 -14.26
N PHE A 271 3.25 8.49 -13.59
CA PHE A 271 3.13 9.11 -12.27
C PHE A 271 4.01 8.43 -11.23
N ASN A 272 4.01 7.10 -11.20
CA ASN A 272 4.85 6.33 -10.29
C ASN A 272 6.34 6.59 -10.59
N GLU A 273 6.75 6.65 -11.86
CA GLU A 273 8.13 7.01 -12.25
C GLU A 273 8.55 8.40 -11.75
N GLY A 274 7.68 9.41 -11.88
CA GLY A 274 7.94 10.75 -11.33
C GLY A 274 8.08 10.74 -9.81
N ILE A 275 7.16 10.07 -9.10
CA ILE A 275 7.20 9.94 -7.63
C ILE A 275 8.50 9.29 -7.16
N MET A 276 8.91 8.20 -7.83
CA MET A 276 10.16 7.49 -7.56
C MET A 276 11.36 8.43 -7.63
N GLN A 277 11.50 9.14 -8.75
CA GLN A 277 12.64 10.00 -9.04
C GLN A 277 12.69 11.20 -8.09
N HIS A 278 11.57 11.91 -7.94
CA HIS A 278 11.50 13.09 -7.07
C HIS A 278 11.70 12.73 -5.60
N GLY A 279 11.04 11.67 -5.12
CA GLY A 279 11.14 11.25 -3.73
C GLY A 279 12.55 10.77 -3.37
N ALA A 280 13.16 9.92 -4.19
CA ALA A 280 14.49 9.39 -3.92
C ALA A 280 15.55 10.49 -3.95
N ALA A 281 15.51 11.38 -4.96
CA ALA A 281 16.43 12.49 -5.07
C ALA A 281 16.35 13.43 -3.87
N HIS A 282 15.13 13.80 -3.44
CA HIS A 282 14.93 14.71 -2.32
C HIS A 282 15.40 14.12 -0.98
N ILE A 283 15.02 12.87 -0.70
CA ILE A 283 15.42 12.17 0.53
C ILE A 283 16.94 11.98 0.56
N PHE A 284 17.55 11.57 -0.55
CA PHE A 284 18.98 11.33 -0.60
C PHE A 284 19.80 12.62 -0.51
N ALA A 285 19.34 13.72 -1.12
CA ALA A 285 19.98 15.02 -0.98
C ALA A 285 19.99 15.49 0.49
N ALA A 286 18.89 15.31 1.23
CA ALA A 286 18.83 15.61 2.66
C ALA A 286 19.80 14.74 3.47
N ALA A 287 19.86 13.44 3.18
CA ALA A 287 20.77 12.51 3.86
C ALA A 287 22.25 12.85 3.57
N LYS A 288 22.59 13.22 2.33
CA LYS A 288 23.93 13.66 1.94
C LYS A 288 24.35 14.93 2.66
N ALA A 289 23.43 15.89 2.86
CA ALA A 289 23.70 17.08 3.66
C ALA A 289 24.00 16.76 5.13
N GLU A 290 23.47 15.64 5.66
CA GLU A 290 23.79 15.09 6.99
C GLU A 290 25.03 14.16 7.00
N GLY A 291 25.79 14.11 5.90
CA GLY A 291 27.01 13.30 5.80
C GLY A 291 26.75 11.79 5.65
N ARG A 292 25.58 11.39 5.16
CA ARG A 292 25.22 9.98 4.96
C ARG A 292 25.36 9.57 3.51
N ASP A 293 25.99 8.40 3.29
CA ASP A 293 26.16 7.81 1.96
C ASP A 293 25.04 6.87 1.55
N LYS A 294 24.25 6.40 2.52
CA LYS A 294 23.07 5.56 2.31
C LYS A 294 21.97 5.89 3.29
N VAL A 295 20.74 5.55 2.92
CA VAL A 295 19.54 5.81 3.73
C VAL A 295 18.85 4.53 4.21
N SER A 296 18.37 4.57 5.45
CA SER A 296 17.43 3.58 6.00
C SER A 296 16.02 4.15 6.00
N ILE A 297 15.10 3.47 5.33
CA ILE A 297 13.70 3.90 5.17
C ILE A 297 12.78 3.03 6.02
N LEU A 298 11.79 3.63 6.67
CA LEU A 298 10.68 2.91 7.32
C LEU A 298 9.38 3.15 6.54
N THR A 299 8.58 2.11 6.34
CA THR A 299 7.31 2.19 5.63
C THR A 299 6.23 1.32 6.29
N ILE A 300 4.97 1.55 5.90
CA ILE A 300 3.79 0.83 6.37
C ILE A 300 2.90 0.47 5.17
N CYS A 301 2.09 -0.57 5.33
CA CYS A 301 1.21 -1.12 4.30
C CYS A 301 2.01 -1.66 3.12
N ASN A 302 1.40 -1.62 1.94
CA ASN A 302 1.99 -1.99 0.67
C ASN A 302 1.58 -0.98 -0.39
N THR A 303 2.61 -0.34 -0.95
CA THR A 303 2.55 0.81 -1.87
C THR A 303 3.45 0.56 -3.09
N GLY A 304 3.71 -0.71 -3.39
CA GLY A 304 4.53 -1.16 -4.50
C GLY A 304 3.75 -1.39 -5.77
N ALA A 305 4.31 -2.20 -6.66
CA ALA A 305 3.70 -2.58 -7.92
C ALA A 305 2.47 -3.49 -7.72
N LEU A 306 2.31 -4.06 -6.52
CA LEU A 306 1.07 -4.74 -6.13
C LEU A 306 -0.07 -3.77 -5.79
N ALA A 307 0.21 -2.49 -5.58
CA ALA A 307 -0.80 -1.47 -5.24
C ALA A 307 -1.04 -0.45 -6.35
N THR A 308 -0.27 -0.49 -7.44
CA THR A 308 -0.35 0.45 -8.57
C THR A 308 -0.30 -0.29 -9.91
N SER A 309 -0.31 0.45 -11.03
CA SER A 309 -0.02 -0.13 -12.35
C SER A 309 1.36 -0.79 -12.41
N ARG A 310 2.39 -0.06 -11.94
CA ARG A 310 3.79 -0.49 -11.92
C ARG A 310 4.60 0.31 -10.91
N TYR A 311 5.71 -0.27 -10.46
CA TYR A 311 6.73 0.30 -9.56
C TYR A 311 6.27 0.70 -8.15
N GLY A 312 5.13 1.38 -8.00
CA GLY A 312 4.60 1.86 -6.74
C GLY A 312 4.92 3.31 -6.42
N THR A 313 4.38 3.79 -5.30
CA THR A 313 4.58 5.15 -4.80
C THR A 313 5.70 5.18 -3.75
N ALA A 314 5.40 4.96 -2.47
CA ALA A 314 6.39 4.94 -1.40
C ALA A 314 7.41 3.80 -1.55
N LEU A 315 6.97 2.60 -1.93
CA LEU A 315 7.90 1.52 -2.27
C LEU A 315 8.61 1.78 -3.60
N GLY A 316 8.04 2.59 -4.49
CA GLY A 316 8.72 3.10 -5.67
C GLY A 316 9.94 3.96 -5.28
N VAL A 317 9.77 4.90 -4.33
CA VAL A 317 10.89 5.70 -3.80
C VAL A 317 11.99 4.80 -3.23
N VAL A 318 11.62 3.75 -2.49
CA VAL A 318 12.56 2.74 -1.98
C VAL A 318 13.27 2.00 -3.12
N ARG A 319 12.54 1.60 -4.17
CA ARG A 319 13.12 0.96 -5.36
C ARG A 319 14.14 1.84 -6.04
N GLN A 320 13.83 3.12 -6.24
CA GLN A 320 14.78 4.05 -6.87
C GLN A 320 16.05 4.22 -6.03
N LEU A 321 15.91 4.39 -4.71
CA LEU A 321 17.07 4.42 -3.79
C LEU A 321 17.90 3.13 -3.88
N PHE A 322 17.25 1.97 -4.05
CA PHE A 322 17.94 0.69 -4.21
C PHE A 322 18.67 0.58 -5.56
N TYR A 323 18.02 0.95 -6.66
CA TYR A 323 18.62 0.94 -8.01
C TYR A 323 19.85 1.85 -8.11
N ASP A 324 19.80 2.98 -7.41
CA ASP A 324 20.91 3.94 -7.35
C ASP A 324 22.03 3.50 -6.39
N GLY A 325 21.88 2.38 -5.66
CA GLY A 325 22.84 1.91 -4.65
C GLY A 325 22.85 2.72 -3.34
N ASN A 326 21.86 3.60 -3.17
CA ASN A 326 21.74 4.56 -2.06
C ASN A 326 20.91 4.03 -0.88
N LEU A 327 20.23 2.90 -1.04
CA LEU A 327 19.48 2.25 0.03
C LEU A 327 20.41 1.38 0.90
N GLU A 328 20.43 1.64 2.20
CA GLU A 328 21.02 0.71 3.17
C GLU A 328 20.03 -0.41 3.48
N LYS A 329 18.80 -0.04 3.82
CA LYS A 329 17.74 -0.97 4.21
C LYS A 329 16.36 -0.32 4.18
N VAL A 330 15.33 -1.10 3.87
CA VAL A 330 13.94 -0.75 4.15
C VAL A 330 13.40 -1.58 5.31
N TYR A 331 12.78 -0.92 6.29
CA TYR A 331 12.01 -1.53 7.36
C TYR A 331 10.53 -1.46 6.98
N ALA A 332 9.85 -2.60 7.02
CA ALA A 332 8.41 -2.68 6.72
C ALA A 332 7.65 -3.09 7.98
N CYS A 333 6.68 -2.27 8.39
CA CYS A 333 5.71 -2.63 9.42
C CYS A 333 4.78 -3.75 8.92
N GLU A 334 4.41 -4.72 9.77
CA GLU A 334 3.56 -5.85 9.36
C GLU A 334 2.19 -5.41 8.82
N THR A 335 1.65 -4.33 9.37
CA THR A 335 0.38 -3.69 9.01
C THR A 335 -0.84 -4.56 9.32
N ARG A 336 -1.14 -4.76 10.61
CA ARG A 336 -2.37 -5.41 11.05
C ARG A 336 -3.62 -4.62 10.63
N PRO A 337 -4.79 -5.27 10.48
CA PRO A 337 -5.00 -6.71 10.59
C PRO A 337 -4.86 -7.49 9.28
N TRP A 338 -4.65 -6.81 8.15
CA TRP A 338 -4.65 -7.48 6.84
C TRP A 338 -3.24 -7.91 6.38
N ASN A 339 -2.21 -7.48 7.13
CA ASN A 339 -0.82 -7.87 7.00
C ASN A 339 -0.21 -7.49 5.64
N GLN A 340 -0.56 -6.33 5.10
CA GLN A 340 -0.05 -5.89 3.79
C GLN A 340 1.48 -5.81 3.76
N GLY A 341 2.09 -5.26 4.81
CA GLY A 341 3.55 -5.13 4.85
C GLY A 341 4.22 -6.49 4.93
N ALA A 342 3.76 -7.36 5.84
CA ALA A 342 4.31 -8.70 6.01
C ALA A 342 4.10 -9.62 4.79
N ARG A 343 2.94 -9.54 4.12
CA ARG A 343 2.58 -10.45 3.03
C ARG A 343 2.98 -9.94 1.65
N LEU A 344 2.91 -8.64 1.42
CA LEU A 344 3.01 -8.06 0.08
C LEU A 344 4.26 -7.20 -0.09
N THR A 345 4.55 -6.27 0.84
CA THR A 345 5.77 -5.45 0.77
C THR A 345 7.03 -6.29 0.91
N VAL A 346 7.06 -7.18 1.91
CA VAL A 346 8.18 -8.12 2.08
C VAL A 346 8.32 -9.03 0.85
N TYR A 347 7.20 -9.50 0.28
CA TYR A 347 7.23 -10.32 -0.93
C TYR A 347 7.85 -9.56 -2.11
N GLU A 348 7.43 -8.32 -2.37
CA GLU A 348 8.04 -7.48 -3.41
C GLU A 348 9.54 -7.26 -3.17
N CYS A 349 9.95 -6.94 -1.94
CA CYS A 349 11.36 -6.76 -1.60
C CYS A 349 12.19 -8.03 -1.82
N VAL A 350 11.67 -9.20 -1.42
CA VAL A 350 12.35 -10.50 -1.60
C VAL A 350 12.53 -10.80 -3.09
N GLN A 351 11.50 -10.58 -3.90
CA GLN A 351 11.55 -10.88 -5.32
C GLN A 351 12.54 -9.99 -6.10
N GLU A 352 12.77 -8.76 -5.63
CA GLU A 352 13.70 -7.81 -6.26
C GLU A 352 15.08 -7.76 -5.58
N GLY A 353 15.29 -8.53 -4.50
CA GLY A 353 16.54 -8.54 -3.74
C GLY A 353 16.80 -7.25 -2.93
N ILE A 354 15.75 -6.49 -2.62
CA ILE A 354 15.84 -5.26 -1.82
C ILE A 354 16.12 -5.65 -0.36
N PRO A 355 17.15 -5.06 0.30
CA PRO A 355 17.46 -5.34 1.70
C PRO A 355 16.31 -4.88 2.61
N CYS A 356 15.52 -5.84 3.10
CA CYS A 356 14.31 -5.57 3.86
C CYS A 356 14.36 -6.21 5.26
N THR A 357 13.77 -5.54 6.26
CA THR A 357 13.53 -6.10 7.60
C THR A 357 12.07 -5.86 7.99
N LEU A 358 11.35 -6.94 8.27
CA LEU A 358 9.98 -6.91 8.77
C LEU A 358 9.98 -6.61 10.28
N ILE A 359 9.07 -5.74 10.72
CA ILE A 359 8.83 -5.46 12.14
C ILE A 359 7.33 -5.55 12.46
N CYS A 360 6.99 -5.86 13.71
CA CYS A 360 5.62 -5.66 14.21
C CYS A 360 5.32 -4.15 14.28
N ASP A 361 4.05 -3.77 14.13
CA ASP A 361 3.64 -2.36 14.11
C ASP A 361 4.05 -1.62 15.40
N GLY A 362 3.89 -2.27 16.56
CA GLY A 362 4.28 -1.72 17.87
C GLY A 362 5.79 -1.58 18.11
N ALA A 363 6.63 -2.12 17.22
CA ALA A 363 8.09 -2.02 17.35
C ALA A 363 8.66 -0.75 16.70
N ALA A 364 7.87 0.02 15.95
CA ALA A 364 8.34 1.17 15.17
C ALA A 364 9.05 2.24 16.02
N SER A 365 8.51 2.60 17.19
CA SER A 365 9.15 3.57 18.09
C SER A 365 10.47 3.03 18.67
N SER A 366 10.51 1.75 19.04
CA SER A 366 11.72 1.11 19.52
C SER A 366 12.80 1.07 18.42
N LEU A 367 12.41 0.78 17.17
CA LEU A 367 13.31 0.85 16.03
C LEU A 367 13.88 2.26 15.86
N MET A 368 13.03 3.29 15.82
CA MET A 368 13.50 4.67 15.64
C MET A 368 14.37 5.17 16.79
N LYS A 369 14.18 4.65 18.01
CA LYS A 369 15.03 4.95 19.16
C LYS A 369 16.42 4.30 19.06
N ASN A 370 16.48 3.06 18.58
CA ASN A 370 17.69 2.24 18.65
C ASN A 370 18.49 2.21 17.33
N ASN A 371 17.90 2.64 16.23
CA ASN A 371 18.49 2.62 14.90
C ASN A 371 18.28 3.97 14.20
N LYS A 372 19.27 4.41 13.41
CA LYS A 372 19.14 5.60 12.58
C LYS A 372 18.22 5.29 11.39
N ILE A 373 17.00 5.81 11.48
CA ILE A 373 16.05 5.88 10.35
C ILE A 373 16.17 7.28 9.75
N ASP A 374 16.36 7.32 8.43
CA ASP A 374 16.61 8.57 7.70
C ASP A 374 15.32 9.24 7.27
N ALA A 375 14.32 8.44 6.87
CA ALA A 375 13.00 8.93 6.53
C ALA A 375 11.95 7.83 6.74
N ILE A 376 10.73 8.27 7.02
CA ILE A 376 9.53 7.44 6.88
C ILE A 376 8.86 7.83 5.57
N VAL A 377 8.54 6.85 4.72
CA VAL A 377 7.83 7.09 3.46
C VAL A 377 6.59 6.20 3.41
N VAL A 378 5.42 6.81 3.33
CA VAL A 378 4.12 6.12 3.33
C VAL A 378 3.31 6.46 2.08
N GLY A 379 2.32 5.64 1.75
CA GLY A 379 1.36 5.94 0.70
C GLY A 379 0.23 6.87 1.18
N ALA A 380 -0.78 7.03 0.34
CA ALA A 380 -2.05 7.64 0.72
C ALA A 380 -3.21 6.95 0.01
N ASP A 381 -4.38 6.97 0.65
CA ASP A 381 -5.67 6.63 0.03
C ASP A 381 -6.45 7.90 -0.34
N ARG A 382 -6.24 9.00 0.39
CA ARG A 382 -6.76 10.34 0.07
C ARG A 382 -5.94 11.42 0.74
N ILE A 383 -5.72 12.55 0.06
CA ILE A 383 -5.08 13.74 0.64
C ILE A 383 -6.04 14.93 0.51
N CYS A 384 -6.50 15.47 1.65
CA CYS A 384 -7.45 16.59 1.73
C CYS A 384 -6.79 17.92 1.36
N GLN A 385 -7.57 18.96 1.11
CA GLN A 385 -7.09 20.29 0.68
C GLN A 385 -5.97 20.87 1.57
N ASN A 386 -6.03 20.66 2.88
CA ASN A 386 -5.04 21.13 3.86
C ASN A 386 -3.80 20.20 4.02
N GLY A 387 -3.74 19.10 3.28
CA GLY A 387 -2.69 18.08 3.35
C GLY A 387 -2.99 16.92 4.31
N ASP A 388 -4.10 16.95 5.06
CA ASP A 388 -4.48 15.83 5.93
C ASP A 388 -4.63 14.56 5.09
N THR A 389 -3.90 13.53 5.48
CA THR A 389 -3.74 12.32 4.68
C THR A 389 -4.46 11.17 5.36
N ALA A 390 -5.47 10.63 4.67
CA ALA A 390 -6.04 9.34 5.01
C ALA A 390 -5.17 8.24 4.42
N ASN A 391 -4.66 7.35 5.26
CA ASN A 391 -3.86 6.20 4.85
C ASN A 391 -4.14 5.02 5.80
N LYS A 392 -3.57 3.85 5.49
CA LYS A 392 -3.73 2.62 6.27
C LYS A 392 -3.54 2.86 7.78
N ILE A 393 -4.45 2.29 8.58
CA ILE A 393 -4.38 2.32 10.05
C ILE A 393 -2.96 2.00 10.55
N GLY A 394 -2.47 2.81 11.48
CA GLY A 394 -1.09 2.81 11.95
C GLY A 394 -0.23 3.92 11.36
N THR A 395 -0.66 4.58 10.28
CA THR A 395 0.10 5.68 9.66
C THR A 395 0.18 6.88 10.58
N TYR A 396 -0.94 7.27 11.19
CA TYR A 396 -0.96 8.35 12.18
C TYR A 396 -0.08 8.03 13.39
N ASN A 397 -0.16 6.80 13.92
CA ASN A 397 0.70 6.36 15.02
C ASN A 397 2.18 6.43 14.66
N LEU A 398 2.52 6.05 13.41
CA LEU A 398 3.87 6.15 12.89
C LEU A 398 4.33 7.61 12.78
N ALA A 399 3.47 8.52 12.33
CA ALA A 399 3.74 9.95 12.22
C ALA A 399 4.00 10.63 13.57
N VAL A 400 3.18 10.32 14.59
CA VAL A 400 3.37 10.80 15.97
C VAL A 400 4.74 10.34 16.50
N SER A 401 5.07 9.07 16.31
CA SER A 401 6.36 8.55 16.75
C SER A 401 7.53 9.12 15.95
N ALA A 402 7.36 9.39 14.65
CA ALA A 402 8.37 10.01 13.80
C ALA A 402 8.75 11.40 14.31
N MET A 403 7.73 12.23 14.61
CA MET A 403 7.92 13.57 15.16
C MET A 403 8.67 13.52 16.49
N PHE A 404 8.31 12.60 17.40
CA PHE A 404 9.00 12.43 18.68
C PHE A 404 10.49 12.07 18.53
N HIS A 405 10.85 11.29 17.51
CA HIS A 405 12.23 10.87 17.25
C HIS A 405 12.98 11.77 16.25
N GLY A 406 12.36 12.85 15.77
CA GLY A 406 12.97 13.75 14.78
C GLY A 406 13.20 13.11 13.41
N VAL A 407 12.42 12.08 13.05
CA VAL A 407 12.47 11.44 11.73
C VAL A 407 11.43 12.10 10.82
N LYS A 408 11.86 12.57 9.64
CA LYS A 408 10.97 13.21 8.68
C LYS A 408 10.01 12.19 8.05
N LEU A 409 8.72 12.51 8.02
CA LEU A 409 7.70 11.70 7.37
C LEU A 409 7.29 12.29 6.02
N TYR A 410 7.33 11.46 4.99
CA TYR A 410 6.91 11.75 3.63
C TYR A 410 5.66 10.95 3.26
N VAL A 411 4.73 11.60 2.56
CA VAL A 411 3.59 10.93 1.93
C VAL A 411 3.82 10.90 0.42
N ALA A 412 3.81 9.73 -0.19
CA ALA A 412 4.01 9.54 -1.63
C ALA A 412 2.73 9.05 -2.31
N ALA A 413 2.15 9.89 -3.18
CA ALA A 413 0.91 9.60 -3.88
C ALA A 413 0.80 10.39 -5.20
N PRO A 414 0.16 9.83 -6.25
CA PRO A 414 -0.08 10.58 -7.48
C PRO A 414 -1.13 11.66 -7.26
N THR A 415 -1.14 12.70 -8.08
CA THR A 415 -2.16 13.77 -8.02
C THR A 415 -3.60 13.28 -8.16
N THR A 416 -3.82 12.08 -8.69
CA THR A 416 -5.16 11.45 -8.75
C THR A 416 -5.71 11.03 -7.37
N THR A 417 -4.85 11.00 -6.34
CA THR A 417 -5.18 10.70 -4.93
C THR A 417 -5.45 11.98 -4.12
N LEU A 418 -5.09 13.14 -4.68
CA LEU A 418 -5.33 14.44 -4.08
C LEU A 418 -6.80 14.84 -4.25
N ASP A 419 -7.42 15.34 -3.18
CA ASP A 419 -8.83 15.68 -3.12
C ASP A 419 -9.02 17.10 -2.58
N ALA A 420 -8.93 18.08 -3.48
CA ALA A 420 -9.18 19.49 -3.18
C ALA A 420 -10.64 19.79 -2.76
N LYS A 421 -11.57 18.84 -2.93
CA LYS A 421 -12.98 19.04 -2.54
C LYS A 421 -13.21 18.74 -1.06
N THR A 422 -12.37 17.92 -0.45
CA THR A 422 -12.44 17.60 0.99
C THR A 422 -11.52 18.55 1.75
N ALA A 423 -12.09 19.42 2.58
CA ALA A 423 -11.33 20.50 3.21
C ALA A 423 -10.26 20.03 4.20
N SER A 424 -10.56 19.01 4.99
CA SER A 424 -9.70 18.47 6.05
C SER A 424 -10.04 17.01 6.37
N GLY A 425 -9.17 16.34 7.12
CA GLY A 425 -9.30 14.91 7.44
C GLY A 425 -10.56 14.56 8.24
N ASN A 426 -11.13 15.50 8.98
CA ASN A 426 -12.38 15.30 9.74
C ASN A 426 -13.60 15.06 8.83
N HIS A 427 -13.48 15.38 7.54
CA HIS A 427 -14.54 15.16 6.55
C HIS A 427 -14.34 13.85 5.76
N VAL A 428 -13.32 13.07 6.10
CA VAL A 428 -13.08 11.76 5.52
C VAL A 428 -13.82 10.70 6.32
N GLU A 429 -14.69 9.96 5.66
CA GLU A 429 -15.31 8.77 6.24
C GLU A 429 -14.27 7.64 6.37
N ILE A 430 -14.08 7.15 7.60
CA ILE A 430 -13.14 6.06 7.88
C ILE A 430 -13.87 4.72 7.73
N GLU A 431 -13.42 3.91 6.78
CA GLU A 431 -13.91 2.53 6.59
C GLU A 431 -13.60 1.71 7.86
N GLU A 432 -14.65 1.20 8.51
CA GLU A 432 -14.56 0.12 9.50
C GLU A 432 -14.96 -1.21 8.84
N ARG A 433 -14.21 -2.26 9.15
CA ARG A 433 -14.39 -3.59 8.52
C ARG A 433 -14.75 -4.66 9.52
N GLU A 434 -15.13 -5.83 8.99
CA GLU A 434 -15.57 -6.96 9.80
C GLU A 434 -14.57 -7.33 10.91
N PRO A 435 -15.03 -7.58 12.15
CA PRO A 435 -14.18 -7.99 13.27
C PRO A 435 -13.40 -9.28 13.06
N THR A 436 -13.81 -10.11 12.10
CA THR A 436 -13.16 -11.37 11.73
C THR A 436 -11.74 -11.17 11.21
N GLU A 437 -11.41 -10.03 10.59
CA GLU A 437 -10.03 -9.72 10.17
C GLU A 437 -9.04 -9.67 11.35
N ILE A 438 -9.54 -9.27 12.54
CA ILE A 438 -8.75 -9.27 13.77
C ILE A 438 -8.87 -10.61 14.51
N THR A 439 -10.11 -11.10 14.67
CA THR A 439 -10.40 -12.21 15.60
C THR A 439 -10.18 -13.59 15.01
N THR A 440 -10.14 -13.71 13.68
CA THR A 440 -10.09 -14.98 12.96
C THR A 440 -8.87 -15.03 12.06
N ASN A 441 -8.15 -16.15 12.10
CA ASN A 441 -7.01 -16.35 11.23
C ASN A 441 -7.45 -16.49 9.77
N MET A 442 -6.94 -15.63 8.90
CA MET A 442 -7.33 -15.59 7.49
C MET A 442 -6.95 -16.86 6.71
N VAL A 443 -5.99 -17.65 7.20
CA VAL A 443 -5.50 -18.88 6.57
C VAL A 443 -6.20 -20.12 7.16
N THR A 444 -6.07 -20.36 8.46
CA THR A 444 -6.62 -21.56 9.12
C THR A 444 -8.12 -21.47 9.37
N LYS A 445 -8.71 -20.28 9.21
CA LYS A 445 -10.12 -19.96 9.50
C LYS A 445 -10.52 -20.17 10.97
N GLN A 446 -9.56 -20.36 11.86
CA GLN A 446 -9.80 -20.51 13.29
C GLN A 446 -9.92 -19.14 13.97
N ARG A 447 -10.88 -18.99 14.87
CA ARG A 447 -10.92 -17.83 15.77
C ARG A 447 -9.76 -17.93 16.78
N VAL A 448 -8.92 -16.91 16.83
CA VAL A 448 -7.72 -16.83 17.69
C VAL A 448 -7.90 -15.91 18.90
N VAL A 449 -9.04 -15.22 18.98
CA VAL A 449 -9.43 -14.34 20.09
C VAL A 449 -10.58 -14.99 20.85
N ALA A 450 -10.63 -14.87 22.19
CA ALA A 450 -11.78 -15.33 22.97
C ALA A 450 -13.07 -14.58 22.54
N ASP A 451 -14.24 -15.14 22.84
CA ASP A 451 -15.53 -14.48 22.59
C ASP A 451 -16.29 -14.28 23.89
N GLY A 452 -17.09 -13.22 23.97
CA GLY A 452 -17.85 -12.90 25.18
C GLY A 452 -18.78 -11.71 25.02
N PRO A 453 -19.85 -11.62 25.82
CA PRO A 453 -20.93 -10.64 25.65
C PRO A 453 -20.50 -9.19 25.91
N HIS A 454 -19.31 -8.96 26.48
CA HIS A 454 -18.77 -7.64 26.78
C HIS A 454 -17.53 -7.28 25.95
N LEU A 455 -17.16 -8.13 24.97
CA LEU A 455 -16.07 -7.85 24.05
C LEU A 455 -16.62 -7.17 22.79
N SER A 456 -16.11 -5.99 22.49
CA SER A 456 -16.28 -5.35 21.18
C SER A 456 -14.94 -5.26 20.46
N ILE A 457 -14.98 -5.18 19.14
CA ILE A 457 -13.80 -5.06 18.28
C ILE A 457 -13.94 -3.78 17.48
N TRP A 458 -12.95 -2.90 17.60
CA TRP A 458 -12.86 -1.69 16.79
C TRP A 458 -11.84 -1.93 15.69
N ASN A 459 -12.30 -1.90 14.43
CA ASN A 459 -11.48 -2.24 13.27
C ASN A 459 -11.56 -1.17 12.16
N PRO A 460 -11.12 0.07 12.44
CA PRO A 460 -10.90 1.06 11.39
C PRO A 460 -9.70 0.61 10.55
N VAL A 461 -9.83 0.65 9.22
CA VAL A 461 -8.74 0.27 8.32
C VAL A 461 -7.96 1.44 7.75
N PHE A 462 -8.33 2.65 8.11
CA PHE A 462 -7.60 3.88 7.82
C PHE A 462 -7.54 4.76 9.07
N ASP A 463 -6.55 5.64 9.12
CA ASP A 463 -6.49 6.77 10.04
C ASP A 463 -6.09 8.04 9.29
N ILE A 464 -6.23 9.19 9.96
CA ILE A 464 -5.85 10.50 9.42
C ILE A 464 -4.52 10.92 10.03
N THR A 465 -3.54 11.18 9.19
CA THR A 465 -2.31 11.90 9.57
C THR A 465 -2.50 13.38 9.26
N PRO A 466 -2.57 14.26 10.29
CA PRO A 466 -2.70 15.69 10.08
C PRO A 466 -1.50 16.27 9.31
N GLY A 467 -1.73 17.30 8.50
CA GLY A 467 -0.68 17.93 7.68
C GLY A 467 0.54 18.41 8.48
N GLU A 468 0.37 18.78 9.75
CA GLU A 468 1.46 19.19 10.65
C GLU A 468 2.48 18.08 10.96
N LEU A 469 2.10 16.81 10.82
CA LEU A 469 2.98 15.66 11.07
C LEU A 469 3.71 15.19 9.80
N ILE A 470 3.36 15.71 8.63
CA ILE A 470 4.00 15.39 7.35
C ILE A 470 5.24 16.28 7.17
N THR A 471 6.25 16.08 8.02
CA THR A 471 7.40 17.00 8.12
C THR A 471 8.39 16.91 6.97
N GLY A 472 8.36 15.83 6.18
CA GLY A 472 9.21 15.61 5.02
C GLY A 472 8.66 16.24 3.73
N GLY A 473 7.34 16.22 3.56
CA GLY A 473 6.68 16.70 2.34
C GLY A 473 5.73 15.67 1.71
N ILE A 474 4.96 16.14 0.74
CA ILE A 474 4.10 15.32 -0.13
C ILE A 474 4.82 15.13 -1.46
N ILE A 475 5.10 13.88 -1.82
CA ILE A 475 5.79 13.47 -3.05
C ILE A 475 4.73 13.08 -4.07
N THR A 476 4.71 13.81 -5.19
CA THR A 476 3.86 13.53 -6.36
C THR A 476 4.73 13.35 -7.60
N GLU A 477 4.10 13.05 -8.74
CA GLU A 477 4.78 13.03 -10.03
C GLU A 477 5.33 14.40 -10.45
N LYS A 478 4.86 15.49 -9.81
CA LYS A 478 5.25 16.87 -10.11
C LYS A 478 6.41 17.38 -9.26
N GLY A 479 6.83 16.60 -8.27
CA GLY A 479 7.88 16.97 -7.33
C GLY A 479 7.54 16.68 -5.87
N VAL A 480 8.39 17.19 -4.99
CA VAL A 480 8.20 17.12 -3.53
C VAL A 480 7.73 18.48 -3.03
N GLN A 481 6.49 18.54 -2.56
CA GLN A 481 5.95 19.72 -1.90
C GLN A 481 6.36 19.70 -0.43
N ALA A 482 7.21 20.63 -0.01
CA ALA A 482 7.55 20.83 1.39
C ALA A 482 6.38 21.47 2.17
N PRO A 483 6.22 21.18 3.47
CA PRO A 483 5.24 21.86 4.31
C PRO A 483 5.60 23.34 4.50
N ALA A 484 4.59 24.20 4.63
CA ALA A 484 4.78 25.58 5.09
C ALA A 484 5.23 25.63 6.57
N THR A 485 5.75 26.77 7.01
CA THR A 485 6.22 26.95 8.40
C THR A 485 5.08 26.96 9.42
N SER A 486 3.85 27.26 8.99
CA SER A 486 2.65 27.30 9.81
C SER A 486 1.44 26.92 8.97
N ALA A 487 0.32 26.56 9.63
CA ALA A 487 -0.92 26.24 8.94
C ALA A 487 -1.41 27.40 8.03
N PRO A 488 -2.02 27.10 6.86
CA PRO A 488 -2.14 25.77 6.26
C PRO A 488 -0.79 25.24 5.75
N TYR A 489 -0.45 24.00 6.11
CA TYR A 489 0.85 23.40 5.77
C TYR A 489 0.98 23.05 4.29
N TYR A 490 -0.15 22.75 3.63
CA TYR A 490 -0.22 22.38 2.22
C TYR A 490 -1.39 23.07 1.54
N ASP A 491 -1.23 23.29 0.23
CA ASP A 491 -2.30 23.70 -0.68
C ASP A 491 -2.39 22.67 -1.83
N ILE A 492 -3.29 21.71 -1.67
CA ILE A 492 -3.45 20.61 -2.62
C ILE A 492 -3.97 21.08 -3.99
N ALA A 493 -4.87 22.07 -4.02
CA ALA A 493 -5.33 22.66 -5.28
C ALA A 493 -4.16 23.25 -6.08
N SER A 494 -3.22 23.91 -5.41
CA SER A 494 -2.00 24.42 -6.07
C SER A 494 -1.13 23.29 -6.65
N ILE A 495 -0.96 22.17 -5.94
CA ILE A 495 -0.21 21.00 -6.47
C ILE A 495 -0.92 20.42 -7.70
N ILE A 496 -2.25 20.30 -7.67
CA ILE A 496 -3.03 19.83 -8.82
C ILE A 496 -2.89 20.78 -10.03
N ALA A 497 -2.77 22.09 -9.80
CA ALA A 497 -2.65 23.10 -10.84
C ALA A 497 -1.23 23.24 -11.45
N GLN A 498 -0.20 22.66 -10.83
CA GLN A 498 1.16 22.66 -11.37
C GLN A 498 1.21 21.98 -12.76
N PRO A 499 2.07 22.43 -13.68
CA PRO A 499 2.15 21.88 -15.04
C PRO A 499 2.61 20.42 -15.09
#